data_AF-A0A917ZP69-F1
#
_entry.id   AF-A0A917ZP69-F1
#
_cell.length_a   1.000
_cell.length_b   1.000
_cell.length_c   1.000
_cell.angle_alpha   90.00
_cell.angle_beta   90.00
_cell.angle_gamma   90.00
#
_symmetry.space_group_name_H-M   'P 1'
#
loop_
_entity.id
_entity.type
_entity.pdbx_description
1 polymer ?
#
loop_
_entity_poly.entity_id
_entity_poly.type
_entity_poly.pdbx_seq_one_letter_code
_entity_poly.pdbx_strand_id
1 'polypeptide(L)'
;MVLLSQLVLLGSALASSALLYRKAQSDTQATTLGVMSLGALSLVLAMMGRLLLSGSGADTQTLRLMLDNLAFYAGLPLFALAVLARGFGWDWSRAAWGRWLLGCFGLFELCRRFGTGEQYMQGLAAFICLAMVVGIVKGERGGSRLLALTGALAAGAGLLLFGPGTLVPESRHEALYLLALAAFLPLTSAGVSLRRS
;
A
#
# COMPACT_ATOMS: atom_id res chain seq x y z
N MET A 1 -4.29 -12.60 -18.81
CA MET A 1 -4.34 -11.19 -18.32
C MET A 1 -3.76 -11.04 -16.92
N VAL A 2 -4.10 -11.91 -15.96
CA VAL A 2 -3.60 -11.82 -14.57
C VAL A 2 -2.07 -11.86 -14.45
N LEU A 3 -1.40 -12.77 -15.17
CA LEU A 3 0.07 -12.84 -15.17
C LEU A 3 0.72 -11.51 -15.61
N LEU A 4 0.22 -10.90 -16.68
CA LEU A 4 0.71 -9.61 -17.15
C LEU A 4 0.51 -8.52 -16.08
N SER A 5 -0.67 -8.46 -15.44
CA SER A 5 -0.90 -7.49 -14.36
C SER A 5 -0.02 -7.72 -13.14
N GLN A 6 0.33 -8.97 -12.81
CA GLN A 6 1.28 -9.29 -11.74
C GLN A 6 2.69 -8.79 -12.07
N LEU A 7 3.15 -9.01 -13.31
CA LEU A 7 4.46 -8.52 -13.77
C LEU A 7 4.52 -6.99 -13.80
N VAL A 8 3.45 -6.33 -14.25
CA VAL A 8 3.34 -4.88 -14.26
C VAL A 8 3.35 -4.32 -12.83
N LEU A 9 2.59 -4.91 -11.91
CA LEU A 9 2.63 -4.50 -10.50
C LEU A 9 4.00 -4.74 -9.87
N LEU A 10 4.62 -5.89 -10.11
CA LEU A 10 5.95 -6.21 -9.60
C LEU A 10 6.99 -5.16 -10.04
N GLY A 11 7.01 -4.84 -11.34
CA GLY A 11 7.91 -3.81 -11.89
C GLY A 11 7.65 -2.43 -11.30
N SER A 12 6.39 -2.00 -11.26
CA SER A 12 5.99 -0.72 -10.65
C SER A 12 6.34 -0.63 -9.17
N ALA A 13 6.15 -1.71 -8.41
CA ALA A 13 6.42 -1.75 -6.97
C ALA A 13 7.92 -1.74 -6.67
N LEU A 14 8.72 -2.49 -7.43
CA LEU A 14 10.18 -2.47 -7.34
C LEU A 14 10.73 -1.08 -7.67
N ALA A 15 10.29 -0.48 -8.78
CA ALA A 15 10.71 0.86 -9.19
C ALA A 15 10.35 1.89 -8.12
N SER A 16 9.11 1.89 -7.63
CA SER A 16 8.65 2.83 -6.60
C SER A 16 9.38 2.65 -5.27
N SER A 17 9.62 1.41 -4.85
CA SER A 17 10.40 1.11 -3.64
C SER A 17 11.84 1.63 -3.78
N ALA A 18 12.51 1.35 -4.90
CA ALA A 18 13.87 1.84 -5.13
C ALA A 18 13.94 3.37 -5.18
N LEU A 19 12.97 4.02 -5.84
CA LEU A 19 12.89 5.48 -5.89
C LEU A 19 12.68 6.11 -4.52
N LEU A 20 11.73 5.59 -3.73
CA LEU A 20 11.44 6.07 -2.38
C LEU A 20 12.63 5.87 -1.44
N TYR A 21 13.29 4.71 -1.51
CA TYR A 21 14.50 4.43 -0.73
C TYR A 21 15.64 5.40 -1.09
N ARG A 22 15.84 5.69 -2.37
CA ARG A 22 16.84 6.68 -2.81
C ARG A 22 16.50 8.09 -2.32
N LYS A 23 15.23 8.51 -2.41
CA LYS A 23 14.78 9.80 -1.88
C LYS A 23 14.96 9.88 -0.35
N ALA A 24 14.76 8.78 0.36
CA ALA A 24 14.94 8.72 1.81
C ALA A 24 16.36 9.07 2.26
N GLN A 25 17.39 8.83 1.43
CA GLN A 25 18.78 9.12 1.80
C GLN A 25 19.11 10.62 1.84
N SER A 26 18.31 11.47 1.17
CA SER A 26 18.56 12.91 1.04
C SER A 26 17.46 13.79 1.61
N ASP A 27 16.35 13.21 2.10
CA ASP A 27 15.21 13.92 2.69
C ASP A 27 15.32 13.94 4.21
N THR A 28 14.93 15.06 4.83
CA THR A 28 14.86 15.21 6.29
C THR A 28 13.95 14.16 6.94
N GLN A 29 12.92 13.70 6.23
CA GLN A 29 11.99 12.65 6.67
C GLN A 29 12.35 11.27 6.10
N ALA A 30 13.62 10.90 6.17
CA ALA A 30 14.16 9.61 5.71
C ALA A 30 13.35 8.40 6.23
N THR A 31 12.95 8.42 7.50
CA THR A 31 12.19 7.31 8.10
C THR A 31 10.81 7.16 7.45
N THR A 32 10.10 8.25 7.19
CA THR A 32 8.77 8.23 6.57
C THR A 32 8.83 7.66 5.15
N LEU A 33 9.79 8.13 4.33
CA LEU A 33 10.00 7.60 2.99
C LEU A 33 10.47 6.13 3.01
N GLY A 34 11.28 5.75 4.01
CA GLY A 34 11.67 4.37 4.25
C GLY A 34 10.47 3.45 4.54
N VAL A 35 9.50 3.91 5.33
CA VAL A 35 8.27 3.14 5.60
C VAL A 35 7.39 3.06 4.35
N MET A 36 7.29 4.11 3.54
CA MET A 36 6.63 4.03 2.23
C MET A 36 7.31 3.00 1.32
N SER A 37 8.65 2.99 1.27
CA SER A 37 9.40 1.97 0.53
C SER A 37 9.13 0.57 1.05
N LEU A 38 9.07 0.37 2.37
CA LEU A 38 8.75 -0.92 2.97
C LEU A 38 7.33 -1.40 2.61
N GLY A 39 6.36 -0.47 2.60
CA GLY A 39 5.00 -0.73 2.13
C GLY A 39 4.99 -1.20 0.67
N ALA A 40 5.73 -0.54 -0.22
CA ALA A 40 5.87 -0.97 -1.61
C ALA A 40 6.58 -2.33 -1.74
N LEU A 41 7.61 -2.59 -0.90
CA LEU A 41 8.34 -3.85 -0.89
C LEU A 41 7.45 -5.03 -0.48
N SER A 42 6.48 -4.83 0.43
CA SER A 42 5.53 -5.89 0.77
C SER A 42 4.69 -6.37 -0.44
N LEU A 43 4.34 -5.45 -1.37
CA LEU A 43 3.65 -5.79 -2.62
C LEU A 43 4.57 -6.56 -3.57
N VAL A 44 5.87 -6.22 -3.60
CA VAL A 44 6.89 -6.98 -4.33
C VAL A 44 6.92 -8.42 -3.82
N LEU A 45 6.97 -8.62 -2.49
CA LEU A 45 7.00 -9.95 -1.90
C LEU A 45 5.72 -10.75 -2.20
N ALA A 46 4.54 -10.12 -2.15
CA ALA A 46 3.29 -10.77 -2.56
C ALA A 46 3.33 -11.24 -4.02
N MET A 47 3.77 -10.37 -4.94
CA MET A 47 3.85 -10.73 -6.36
C MET A 47 4.90 -11.81 -6.63
N MET A 48 6.08 -11.72 -6.00
CA MET A 48 7.09 -12.78 -6.07
C MET A 48 6.55 -14.11 -5.53
N GLY A 49 5.81 -14.07 -4.42
CA GLY A 49 5.10 -15.23 -3.88
C GLY A 49 4.18 -15.85 -4.91
N ARG A 50 3.33 -15.06 -5.55
CA ARG A 50 2.40 -15.55 -6.59
C ARG A 50 3.08 -16.13 -7.82
N LEU A 51 4.24 -15.60 -8.21
CA LEU A 51 4.97 -16.03 -9.42
C LEU A 51 5.87 -17.24 -9.18
N LEU A 52 6.59 -17.27 -8.05
CA LEU A 52 7.62 -18.28 -7.76
C LEU A 52 7.05 -19.49 -7.02
N LEU A 53 6.11 -19.26 -6.12
CA LEU A 53 5.42 -20.33 -5.43
C LEU A 53 4.24 -20.68 -6.32
N SER A 54 4.39 -21.59 -7.29
CA SER A 54 3.28 -22.02 -8.17
C SER A 54 2.78 -23.43 -7.85
N GLY A 55 3.53 -24.21 -7.07
CA GLY A 55 3.18 -25.59 -6.67
C GLY A 55 1.93 -25.74 -5.80
N SER A 56 1.25 -26.88 -5.92
CA SER A 56 -0.03 -27.19 -5.24
C SER A 56 0.12 -27.71 -3.80
N GLY A 57 1.30 -27.58 -3.19
CA GLY A 57 1.53 -28.00 -1.81
C GLY A 57 0.81 -27.08 -0.80
N ALA A 58 0.29 -27.67 0.29
CA ALA A 58 -0.39 -26.93 1.35
C ALA A 58 0.49 -25.81 1.95
N ASP A 59 1.77 -26.09 2.15
CA ASP A 59 2.74 -25.11 2.66
C ASP A 59 2.95 -23.95 1.67
N THR A 60 3.02 -24.26 0.38
CA THR A 60 3.19 -23.30 -0.71
C THR A 60 1.98 -22.36 -0.82
N GLN A 61 0.77 -22.89 -0.65
CA GLN A 61 -0.46 -22.08 -0.63
C GLN A 61 -0.54 -21.21 0.62
N THR A 62 -0.17 -21.75 1.78
CA THR A 62 -0.15 -21.02 3.06
C THR A 62 0.82 -19.84 2.99
N LEU A 63 2.04 -20.07 2.49
CA LEU A 63 3.04 -19.01 2.35
C LEU A 63 2.58 -17.91 1.38
N ARG A 64 1.95 -18.28 0.25
CA ARG A 64 1.36 -17.29 -0.66
C ARG A 64 0.31 -16.42 0.02
N LEU A 65 -0.60 -17.04 0.77
CA LEU A 65 -1.63 -16.33 1.52
C LEU A 65 -1.01 -15.38 2.56
N MET A 66 0.05 -15.80 3.25
CA MET A 66 0.76 -14.94 4.21
C MET A 66 1.38 -13.72 3.53
N LEU A 67 1.97 -13.87 2.35
CA LEU A 67 2.57 -12.76 1.60
C LEU A 67 1.50 -11.79 1.06
N ASP A 68 0.38 -12.30 0.59
CA ASP A 68 -0.77 -11.48 0.18
C ASP A 68 -1.35 -10.70 1.37
N ASN A 69 -1.50 -11.35 2.52
CA ASN A 69 -1.96 -10.72 3.75
C ASN A 69 -0.97 -9.67 4.25
N LEU A 70 0.34 -9.93 4.14
CA LEU A 70 1.37 -8.94 4.48
C LEU A 70 1.22 -7.68 3.62
N ALA A 71 1.02 -7.82 2.31
CA ALA A 71 0.82 -6.67 1.44
C ALA A 71 -0.46 -5.89 1.77
N PHE A 72 -1.58 -6.59 1.98
CA PHE A 72 -2.88 -5.96 2.17
C PHE A 72 -3.07 -5.37 3.58
N TYR A 73 -2.77 -6.14 4.63
CA TYR A 73 -3.06 -5.76 6.02
C TYR A 73 -1.94 -4.98 6.71
N ALA A 74 -0.72 -5.02 6.17
CA ALA A 74 0.42 -4.27 6.72
C ALA A 74 0.97 -3.26 5.73
N GLY A 75 1.29 -3.71 4.52
CA GLY A 75 1.95 -2.92 3.48
C GLY A 75 1.22 -1.64 3.09
N LEU A 76 0.01 -1.79 2.57
CA LEU A 76 -0.82 -0.68 2.10
C LEU A 76 -1.21 0.31 3.23
N PRO A 77 -1.66 -0.15 4.42
CA PRO A 77 -1.91 0.74 5.56
C PRO A 77 -0.67 1.54 5.99
N LEU A 78 0.50 0.89 6.08
CA LEU A 78 1.74 1.57 6.44
C LEU A 78 2.15 2.61 5.40
N PHE A 79 1.99 2.29 4.11
CA PHE A 79 2.25 3.24 3.03
C PHE A 79 1.36 4.48 3.17
N ALA A 80 0.06 4.29 3.37
CA ALA A 80 -0.91 5.37 3.50
C ALA A 80 -0.68 6.22 4.76
N LEU A 81 -0.37 5.59 5.89
CA LEU A 81 -0.03 6.29 7.12
C LEU A 81 1.27 7.09 6.98
N ALA A 82 2.26 6.59 6.24
CA ALA A 82 3.48 7.33 5.97
C ALA A 82 3.23 8.56 5.07
N VAL A 83 2.36 8.42 4.05
CA VAL A 83 1.87 9.56 3.25
C VAL A 83 1.16 10.59 4.13
N LEU A 84 0.30 10.14 5.05
CA LEU A 84 -0.40 10.99 6.00
C LEU A 84 0.58 11.74 6.93
N ALA A 85 1.52 11.01 7.54
CA ALA A 85 2.54 11.56 8.42
C ALA A 85 3.38 12.62 7.70
N ARG A 86 3.80 12.36 6.46
CA ARG A 86 4.49 13.34 5.61
C ARG A 86 3.64 14.58 5.36
N GLY A 87 2.35 14.39 5.10
CA GLY A 87 1.40 15.48 4.89
C GLY A 87 1.33 16.45 6.07
N PHE A 88 1.26 15.89 7.28
CA PHE A 88 1.21 16.66 8.52
C PHE A 88 2.58 17.11 9.05
N GLY A 89 3.67 16.70 8.43
CA GLY A 89 5.02 17.00 8.93
C GLY A 89 5.35 16.27 10.24
N TRP A 90 4.75 15.10 10.48
CA TRP A 90 5.05 14.29 11.66
C TRP A 90 6.38 13.57 11.50
N ASP A 91 7.24 13.72 12.51
CA ASP A 91 8.48 12.95 12.60
C ASP A 91 8.20 11.56 13.14
N TRP A 92 8.27 10.57 12.24
CA TRP A 92 8.14 9.18 12.60
C TRP A 92 9.48 8.63 13.09
N SER A 93 9.54 8.27 14.37
CA SER A 93 10.61 7.43 14.89
C SER A 93 10.43 5.98 14.42
N ARG A 94 11.52 5.20 14.42
CA ARG A 94 11.44 3.77 14.10
C ARG A 94 10.50 2.99 15.02
N ALA A 95 10.36 3.43 16.28
CA ALA A 95 9.45 2.82 17.23
C ALA A 95 7.97 3.13 16.93
N ALA A 96 7.67 4.31 16.36
CA ALA A 96 6.30 4.75 16.11
C ALA A 96 5.61 3.89 15.04
N TRP A 97 6.24 3.66 13.89
CA TRP A 97 5.63 2.86 12.82
C TRP A 97 5.42 1.40 13.21
N GLY A 98 6.31 0.83 14.04
CA GLY A 98 6.16 -0.53 14.56
C GLY A 98 4.94 -0.66 15.49
N ARG A 99 4.66 0.35 16.32
CA ARG A 99 3.46 0.37 17.18
C ARG A 99 2.17 0.47 16.35
N TRP A 100 2.16 1.28 15.30
CA TRP A 100 1.03 1.35 14.37
C TRP A 100 0.76 0.00 13.71
N LEU A 101 1.82 -0.69 13.27
CA LEU A 101 1.69 -2.02 12.68
C LEU A 101 1.11 -3.04 13.67
N LEU A 102 1.60 -3.05 14.92
CA LEU A 102 1.05 -3.91 15.98
C LEU A 102 -0.43 -3.59 16.27
N GLY A 103 -0.81 -2.32 16.26
CA GLY A 103 -2.20 -1.90 16.39
C GLY A 103 -3.07 -2.44 15.26
N CYS A 104 -2.59 -2.39 14.00
CA CYS A 104 -3.30 -2.96 12.85
C CYS A 104 -3.47 -4.48 12.99
N PHE A 105 -2.43 -5.20 13.43
CA PHE A 105 -2.52 -6.64 13.67
C PHE A 105 -3.46 -6.99 14.82
N GLY A 106 -3.41 -6.24 15.93
CA GLY A 106 -4.31 -6.42 17.05
C GLY A 106 -5.78 -6.19 16.66
N LEU A 107 -6.06 -5.13 15.90
CA LEU A 107 -7.41 -4.82 15.43
C LEU A 107 -7.91 -5.85 14.42
N PHE A 108 -7.06 -6.27 13.49
CA PHE A 108 -7.38 -7.38 12.57
C PHE A 108 -7.78 -8.65 13.33
N GLU A 109 -6.96 -9.08 14.29
CA GLU A 109 -7.22 -10.29 15.06
C GLU A 109 -8.47 -10.16 15.92
N LEU A 110 -8.74 -8.97 16.48
CA LEU A 110 -9.97 -8.67 17.19
C LEU A 110 -11.19 -8.85 16.28
N CYS A 111 -11.23 -8.15 15.14
CA CYS A 111 -12.33 -8.24 14.18
C CYS A 111 -12.51 -9.67 13.64
N ARG A 112 -11.42 -10.41 13.42
CA ARG A 112 -11.46 -11.80 13.02
C ARG A 112 -12.14 -12.68 14.08
N ARG A 113 -11.84 -12.47 15.36
CA ARG A 113 -12.47 -13.20 16.48
C ARG A 113 -13.95 -12.86 16.67
N PHE A 114 -14.35 -11.62 16.39
CA PHE A 114 -15.75 -11.19 16.45
C PHE A 114 -16.56 -11.52 15.18
N GLY A 115 -15.96 -12.18 14.18
CA GLY A 115 -16.65 -12.52 12.93
C GLY A 115 -16.89 -11.32 12.00
N THR A 116 -16.28 -10.17 12.27
CA THR A 116 -16.44 -8.92 11.50
C THR A 116 -15.23 -8.64 10.59
N GLY A 117 -14.61 -9.70 10.07
CA GLY A 117 -13.39 -9.59 9.25
C GLY A 117 -13.62 -8.82 7.94
N GLU A 118 -14.77 -9.03 7.30
CA GLU A 118 -15.13 -8.35 6.05
C GLU A 118 -15.30 -6.84 6.25
N GLN A 119 -16.03 -6.43 7.29
CA GLN A 119 -16.20 -5.01 7.64
C GLN A 119 -14.86 -4.36 7.98
N TYR A 120 -13.95 -5.10 8.62
CA TYR A 120 -12.60 -4.63 8.86
C TYR A 120 -11.82 -4.40 7.56
N MET A 121 -11.89 -5.32 6.58
CA MET A 121 -11.22 -5.15 5.28
C MET A 121 -11.75 -3.92 4.54
N GLN A 122 -13.07 -3.73 4.50
CA GLN A 122 -13.71 -2.58 3.87
C GLN A 122 -13.34 -1.27 4.57
N GLY A 123 -13.39 -1.26 5.91
CA GLY A 123 -12.98 -0.12 6.74
C GLY A 123 -11.51 0.23 6.55
N LEU A 124 -10.63 -0.77 6.45
CA LEU A 124 -9.21 -0.60 6.21
C LEU A 124 -8.95 -0.01 4.81
N ALA A 125 -9.64 -0.51 3.78
CA ALA A 125 -9.57 0.04 2.43
C ALA A 125 -10.00 1.52 2.40
N ALA A 126 -11.13 1.86 3.01
CA ALA A 126 -11.61 3.24 3.11
C ALA A 126 -10.62 4.13 3.88
N PHE A 127 -10.06 3.61 4.98
CA PHE A 127 -9.04 4.30 5.77
C PHE A 127 -7.78 4.59 4.95
N ILE A 128 -7.26 3.61 4.20
CA ILE A 128 -6.10 3.77 3.31
C ILE A 128 -6.36 4.93 2.33
N CYS A 129 -7.52 4.93 1.66
CA CYS A 129 -7.88 5.96 0.70
C CYS A 129 -7.96 7.35 1.35
N LEU A 130 -8.62 7.45 2.51
CA LEU A 130 -8.76 8.71 3.22
C LEU A 130 -7.40 9.24 3.71
N ALA A 131 -6.59 8.39 4.33
CA ALA A 131 -5.26 8.76 4.82
C ALA A 131 -4.37 9.25 3.68
N MET A 132 -4.41 8.59 2.53
CA MET A 132 -3.69 9.03 1.33
C MET A 132 -4.15 10.41 0.85
N VAL A 133 -5.46 10.60 0.63
CA VAL A 133 -5.99 11.88 0.12
C VAL A 133 -5.66 13.02 1.08
N VAL A 134 -5.90 12.84 2.38
CA VAL A 134 -5.61 13.85 3.39
C VAL A 134 -4.11 14.16 3.45
N GLY A 135 -3.25 13.13 3.46
CA GLY A 135 -1.80 13.29 3.46
C GLY A 135 -1.29 14.08 2.26
N ILE A 136 -1.76 13.73 1.06
CA ILE A 136 -1.37 14.38 -0.19
C ILE A 136 -1.84 15.84 -0.24
N VAL A 137 -3.11 16.10 0.14
CA VAL A 137 -3.67 17.47 0.15
C VAL A 137 -2.92 18.38 1.12
N LYS A 138 -2.47 17.85 2.27
CA LYS A 138 -1.70 18.61 3.27
C LYS A 138 -0.23 18.80 2.89
N GLY A 139 0.40 17.78 2.29
CA GLY A 139 1.85 17.75 2.08
C GLY A 139 2.34 18.28 0.73
N GLU A 140 1.62 17.99 -0.34
CA GLU A 140 2.09 18.22 -1.71
C GLU A 140 1.44 19.46 -2.33
N ARG A 141 2.15 20.12 -3.26
CA ARG A 141 1.70 21.36 -3.91
C ARG A 141 1.94 21.33 -5.42
N GLY A 142 1.13 22.09 -6.15
CA GLY A 142 1.27 22.23 -7.62
C GLY A 142 1.10 20.90 -8.37
N GLY A 143 1.96 20.66 -9.36
CA GLY A 143 1.91 19.46 -10.20
C GLY A 143 2.16 18.15 -9.45
N SER A 144 2.96 18.18 -8.36
CA SER A 144 3.25 16.99 -7.54
C SER A 144 1.99 16.47 -6.85
N ARG A 145 1.14 17.40 -6.37
CA ARG A 145 -0.17 17.09 -5.78
C ARG A 145 -1.10 16.42 -6.77
N LEU A 146 -1.18 16.92 -8.00
CA LEU A 146 -2.06 16.32 -9.02
C LEU A 146 -1.65 14.88 -9.34
N LEU A 147 -0.35 14.64 -9.56
CA LEU A 147 0.17 13.29 -9.80
C LEU A 147 -0.13 12.34 -8.63
N ALA A 148 0.13 12.78 -7.40
CA ALA A 148 -0.12 11.96 -6.22
C ALA A 148 -1.62 11.69 -6.01
N LEU A 149 -2.49 12.67 -6.26
CA LEU A 149 -3.95 12.47 -6.18
C LEU A 149 -4.45 11.49 -7.24
N THR A 150 -3.93 11.53 -8.46
CA THR A 150 -4.25 10.51 -9.48
C THR A 150 -3.82 9.12 -9.00
N GLY A 151 -2.67 9.00 -8.35
CA GLY A 151 -2.23 7.77 -7.70
C GLY A 151 -3.18 7.31 -6.59
N ALA A 152 -3.66 8.24 -5.75
CA ALA A 152 -4.64 7.95 -4.69
C ALA A 152 -6.00 7.50 -5.25
N LEU A 153 -6.45 8.11 -6.34
CA LEU A 153 -7.68 7.70 -7.05
C LEU A 153 -7.53 6.31 -7.65
N ALA A 154 -6.38 5.98 -8.24
CA ALA A 154 -6.09 4.63 -8.71
C ALA A 154 -6.12 3.62 -7.56
N ALA A 155 -5.49 3.95 -6.42
CA ALA A 155 -5.56 3.11 -5.22
C ALA A 155 -7.01 2.92 -4.72
N GLY A 156 -7.81 3.99 -4.72
CA GLY A 156 -9.23 3.95 -4.35
C GLY A 156 -10.06 3.06 -5.25
N ALA A 157 -9.92 3.20 -6.57
CA ALA A 157 -10.57 2.31 -7.53
C ALA A 157 -10.15 0.86 -7.32
N GLY A 158 -8.85 0.61 -7.13
CA GLY A 158 -8.31 -0.72 -6.84
C GLY A 158 -8.92 -1.32 -5.57
N LEU A 159 -8.83 -0.62 -4.44
CA LEU A 159 -9.18 -1.16 -3.13
C LEU A 159 -10.69 -1.26 -2.89
N LEU A 160 -11.45 -0.25 -3.32
CA LEU A 160 -12.88 -0.14 -3.00
C LEU A 160 -13.79 -0.78 -4.05
N LEU A 161 -13.34 -0.96 -5.30
CA LEU A 161 -14.16 -1.50 -6.39
C LEU A 161 -13.71 -2.90 -6.85
N PHE A 162 -12.39 -3.11 -6.99
CA PHE A 162 -11.86 -4.33 -7.63
C PHE A 162 -11.19 -5.30 -6.66
N GLY A 163 -10.82 -4.82 -5.48
CA GLY A 163 -9.97 -5.48 -4.51
C GLY A 163 -10.72 -6.46 -3.60
N PRO A 164 -9.99 -7.08 -2.65
CA PRO A 164 -10.56 -8.07 -1.74
C PRO A 164 -11.49 -7.46 -0.69
N GLY A 165 -11.39 -6.15 -0.41
CA GLY A 165 -12.32 -5.41 0.47
C GLY A 165 -13.30 -4.52 -0.31
N THR A 166 -13.78 -4.99 -1.46
CA THR A 166 -14.70 -4.23 -2.32
C THR A 166 -16.02 -3.93 -1.61
N LEU A 167 -16.56 -2.73 -1.84
CA LEU A 167 -17.91 -2.36 -1.41
C LEU A 167 -18.98 -2.89 -2.36
N VAL A 168 -18.59 -3.27 -3.58
CA VAL A 168 -19.47 -3.81 -4.62
C VAL A 168 -18.93 -5.18 -5.02
N PRO A 169 -19.43 -6.29 -4.41
CA PRO A 169 -18.91 -7.63 -4.67
C PRO A 169 -18.94 -8.04 -6.14
N GLU A 170 -19.94 -7.54 -6.90
CA GLU A 170 -20.12 -7.84 -8.32
C GLU A 170 -19.01 -7.26 -9.21
N SER A 171 -18.32 -6.21 -8.79
CA SER A 171 -17.24 -5.60 -9.57
C SER A 171 -15.86 -6.21 -9.30
N ARG A 172 -15.76 -7.29 -8.51
CA ARG A 172 -14.47 -7.87 -8.13
C ARG A 172 -13.72 -8.41 -9.35
N HIS A 173 -12.58 -7.77 -9.67
CA HIS A 173 -11.74 -8.15 -10.80
C HIS A 173 -10.25 -8.04 -10.45
N GLU A 174 -9.61 -9.21 -10.30
CA GLU A 174 -8.22 -9.29 -9.83
C GLU A 174 -7.23 -8.54 -10.75
N ALA A 175 -7.36 -8.68 -12.07
CA ALA A 175 -6.46 -7.99 -13.00
C ALA A 175 -6.57 -6.46 -12.88
N LEU A 176 -7.79 -5.93 -12.71
CA LEU A 176 -8.02 -4.49 -12.55
C LEU A 176 -7.51 -3.99 -11.20
N TYR A 177 -7.67 -4.78 -10.13
CA TYR A 177 -7.08 -4.49 -8.83
C TYR A 177 -5.55 -4.35 -8.91
N LEU A 178 -4.88 -5.33 -9.53
CA LEU A 178 -3.43 -5.33 -9.68
C LEU A 178 -2.95 -4.16 -10.55
N LEU A 179 -3.63 -3.85 -11.65
CA LEU A 179 -3.30 -2.72 -12.51
C LEU A 179 -3.52 -1.38 -11.81
N ALA A 180 -4.58 -1.25 -11.01
CA ALA A 180 -4.85 -0.06 -10.23
C ALA A 180 -3.74 0.20 -9.20
N LEU A 181 -3.30 -0.84 -8.49
CA LEU A 181 -2.14 -0.75 -7.59
C LEU A 181 -0.82 -0.44 -8.35
N ALA A 182 -0.67 -0.98 -9.55
CA ALA A 182 0.52 -0.76 -10.38
C ALA A 182 0.62 0.67 -10.90
N ALA A 183 -0.52 1.36 -11.09
CA ALA A 183 -0.57 2.79 -11.39
C ALA A 183 -0.37 3.64 -10.13
N PHE A 184 -1.00 3.26 -9.02
CA PHE A 184 -0.93 3.96 -7.73
C PHE A 184 0.51 4.22 -7.26
N LEU A 185 1.35 3.19 -7.23
CA LEU A 185 2.70 3.26 -6.65
C LEU A 185 3.62 4.29 -7.35
N PRO A 186 3.82 4.24 -8.68
CA PRO A 186 4.69 5.19 -9.36
C PRO A 186 4.11 6.61 -9.35
N LEU A 187 2.79 6.77 -9.50
CA LEU A 187 2.15 8.09 -9.47
C LEU A 187 2.32 8.78 -8.12
N THR A 188 2.12 8.03 -7.03
CA THR A 188 2.27 8.57 -5.67
C THR A 188 3.74 8.80 -5.34
N SER A 189 4.63 7.84 -5.65
CA SER A 189 6.07 7.98 -5.35
C SER A 189 6.75 9.08 -6.17
N ALA A 190 6.33 9.32 -7.41
CA ALA A 190 6.78 10.45 -8.21
C ALA A 190 6.21 11.77 -7.71
N GLY A 191 4.94 11.79 -7.32
CA GLY A 191 4.25 12.98 -6.79
C GLY A 191 4.74 13.43 -5.41
N VAL A 192 5.44 12.58 -4.65
CA VAL A 192 6.10 12.97 -3.40
C VAL A 192 7.35 13.80 -3.70
N SER A 193 7.25 15.12 -3.47
CA SER A 193 8.35 16.07 -3.63
C SER A 193 9.33 16.01 -2.46
N LEU A 194 10.61 16.35 -2.67
CA LEU A 194 11.57 16.48 -1.55
C LEU A 194 11.25 17.72 -0.72
N ARG A 195 11.19 17.60 0.61
CA ARG A 195 11.12 18.77 1.48
C ARG A 195 12.54 19.30 1.67
N ARG A 196 12.82 20.51 1.18
CA ARG A 196 14.05 21.25 1.50
C ARG A 196 13.81 22.00 2.82
N SER A 197 14.66 21.75 3.82
CA SER A 197 14.72 22.50 5.08
C SER A 197 15.21 23.91 4.86
#